data_AF-A0A8T7IQU9-F1
#
_entry.id   AF-A0A8T7IQU9-F1
#
_cell.length_a   1.000
_cell.length_b   1.000
_cell.length_c   1.000
_cell.angle_alpha   90.00
_cell.angle_beta   90.00
_cell.angle_gamma   90.00
#
_symmetry.space_group_name_H-M   'P 1'
#
loop_
_entity.id
_entity.type
_entity.pdbx_description
1 polymer ?
#
loop_
_entity_poly.entity_id
_entity_poly.type
_entity_poly.pdbx_seq_one_letter_code
_entity_poly.pdbx_strand_id
1 'polypeptide(L)'
;MRLPKLAILSLAFTSSYFAYAAEDPKSLAEAIESDVIEWRHDIHRNPELSNREFRTAQLVAEHLNRLGISVETGVAHTGVVGVLDSGKPGPTIA
;
A
#
# COMPACT_ATOMS: atom_id res chain seq x y z
N MET A 1 44.49 35.64 -25.14
CA MET A 1 44.27 36.00 -23.71
C MET A 1 43.02 36.85 -23.58
N ARG A 2 41.87 36.24 -23.23
CA ARG A 2 40.65 36.83 -22.63
C ARG A 2 39.61 35.70 -22.48
N LEU A 3 39.17 35.48 -21.24
CA LEU A 3 38.42 34.32 -20.71
C LEU A 3 36.96 34.23 -21.22
N PRO A 4 36.32 33.04 -21.14
CA PRO A 4 34.95 32.83 -21.59
C PRO A 4 33.95 33.35 -20.55
N LYS A 5 32.99 34.15 -21.00
CA LYS A 5 31.72 34.40 -20.30
C LYS A 5 30.74 33.34 -20.80
N LEU A 6 30.37 32.39 -19.94
CA LEU A 6 29.01 31.81 -19.84
C LEU A 6 29.05 30.71 -18.76
N ALA A 7 29.26 31.15 -17.51
CA ALA A 7 28.77 30.39 -16.37
C ALA A 7 27.26 30.67 -16.25
N ILE A 8 26.54 29.70 -15.68
CA ILE A 8 25.12 29.72 -15.32
C ILE A 8 24.21 29.18 -16.44
N LEU A 9 24.30 27.87 -16.69
CA LEU A 9 23.21 27.09 -17.29
C LEU A 9 22.59 26.22 -16.19
N SER A 10 21.33 26.52 -15.88
CA SER A 10 20.34 25.74 -15.12
C SER A 10 20.68 25.28 -13.70
N LEU A 11 20.72 26.24 -12.77
CA LEU A 11 20.37 26.01 -11.37
C LEU A 11 18.84 25.92 -11.23
N ALA A 12 18.23 24.86 -11.79
CA ALA A 12 16.77 24.65 -11.72
C ALA A 12 16.40 23.18 -11.50
N PHE A 13 17.28 22.40 -10.85
CA PHE A 13 17.02 20.98 -10.55
C PHE A 13 16.69 20.71 -9.07
N THR A 14 16.37 21.73 -8.28
CA THR A 14 16.23 21.60 -6.81
C THR A 14 14.82 21.84 -6.27
N SER A 15 13.81 22.11 -7.10
CA SER A 15 12.46 22.44 -6.59
C SER A 15 11.54 21.24 -6.30
N SER A 16 11.92 20.01 -6.65
CA SER A 16 11.03 18.84 -6.48
C SER A 16 11.24 18.05 -5.17
N TYR A 17 12.18 18.46 -4.31
CA TYR A 17 12.45 17.75 -3.05
C TYR A 17 11.52 18.13 -1.88
N PHE A 18 10.69 19.17 -2.03
CA PHE A 18 10.02 19.81 -0.88
C PHE A 18 8.57 19.38 -0.62
N ALA A 19 8.04 18.37 -1.29
CA ALA A 19 6.63 17.96 -1.13
C ALA A 19 6.42 16.44 -0.97
N TYR A 20 7.29 15.77 -0.22
CA TYR A 20 7.02 14.43 0.28
C TYR A 20 7.33 14.36 1.78
N ALA A 21 6.67 15.22 2.56
CA ALA A 21 6.39 14.85 3.94
C ALA A 21 5.35 13.73 3.87
N ALA A 22 5.81 12.50 3.59
CA ALA A 22 4.97 11.33 3.75
C ALA A 22 4.38 11.40 5.16
N GLU A 23 3.06 11.34 5.29
CA GLU A 23 2.42 11.26 6.59
C GLU A 23 3.09 10.15 7.40
N ASP A 24 3.34 10.40 8.69
CA ASP A 24 4.00 9.42 9.56
C ASP A 24 3.19 8.11 9.52
N PRO A 25 3.78 6.97 9.11
CA PRO A 25 3.05 5.70 9.04
C PRO A 25 2.38 5.33 10.35
N LYS A 26 2.94 5.77 11.49
CA LYS A 26 2.33 5.59 12.80
C LYS A 26 1.01 6.34 12.92
N SER A 27 0.95 7.62 12.53
CA SER A 27 -0.29 8.40 12.61
C SER A 27 -1.37 7.86 11.66
N LEU A 28 -0.97 7.37 10.48
CA LEU A 28 -1.88 6.68 9.55
C LEU A 28 -2.46 5.39 10.16
N ALA A 29 -1.63 4.61 10.85
CA ALA A 29 -2.09 3.39 11.52
C ALA A 29 -3.04 3.69 12.68
N GLU A 30 -2.75 4.73 13.47
CA GLU A 30 -3.64 5.19 14.55
C GLU A 30 -5.00 5.66 14.01
N ALA A 31 -5.03 6.29 12.83
CA ALA A 31 -6.27 6.76 12.21
C ALA A 31 -7.25 5.63 11.84
N ILE A 32 -6.75 4.41 11.57
CA ILE A 32 -7.56 3.24 11.20
C ILE A 32 -7.77 2.25 12.35
N GLU A 33 -7.32 2.56 13.57
CA GLU A 33 -7.36 1.63 14.70
C GLU A 33 -8.77 1.09 14.97
N SER A 34 -9.78 1.97 14.92
CA SER A 34 -11.17 1.59 15.13
C SER A 34 -11.68 0.56 14.11
N ASP A 35 -11.36 0.75 12.83
CA ASP A 35 -11.72 -0.18 11.76
C ASP A 35 -11.05 -1.55 11.96
N VAL A 36 -9.76 -1.56 12.32
CA VAL A 36 -9.01 -2.80 12.59
C VAL A 36 -9.61 -3.57 13.76
N ILE A 37 -10.02 -2.87 14.83
CA ILE A 37 -10.72 -3.46 15.98
C ILE A 37 -12.06 -4.07 15.54
N GLU A 38 -12.81 -3.39 14.68
CA GLU A 38 -14.07 -3.90 14.14
C GLU A 38 -13.88 -5.14 13.28
N TRP A 39 -12.91 -5.14 12.35
CA TRP A 39 -12.58 -6.32 11.54
C TRP A 39 -12.19 -7.51 12.39
N ARG A 40 -11.34 -7.29 13.41
CA ARG A 40 -10.96 -8.32 14.37
C ARG A 40 -12.18 -8.89 15.08
N HIS A 41 -13.06 -8.04 15.59
CA HIS A 41 -14.29 -8.47 16.26
C HIS A 41 -15.21 -9.27 15.34
N ASP A 42 -15.36 -8.85 14.09
CA ASP A 42 -16.19 -9.54 13.11
C ASP A 42 -15.66 -10.93 12.77
N ILE A 43 -14.37 -11.04 12.44
CA ILE A 43 -13.72 -12.32 12.13
C ILE A 43 -13.75 -13.24 13.35
N HIS A 44 -13.51 -12.70 14.55
CA HIS A 44 -13.50 -13.49 15.79
C HIS A 44 -14.89 -14.00 16.19
N ARG A 45 -15.96 -13.24 15.91
CA ARG A 45 -17.35 -13.68 16.16
C ARG A 45 -17.85 -14.69 15.13
N ASN A 46 -17.27 -14.71 13.94
CA ASN A 46 -17.68 -15.57 12.83
C ASN A 46 -16.50 -16.43 12.35
N PRO A 47 -15.96 -17.32 13.21
CA PRO A 47 -14.80 -18.11 12.85
C PRO A 47 -15.15 -19.15 11.77
N GLU A 48 -14.22 -19.33 10.83
CA GLU A 48 -14.29 -20.39 9.82
C GLU A 48 -13.17 -21.42 10.04
N LEU A 49 -13.39 -22.64 9.54
CA LEU A 49 -12.43 -23.74 9.68
C LEU A 49 -11.34 -23.66 8.62
N SER A 50 -10.20 -24.31 8.88
CA SER A 50 -9.10 -24.46 7.93
C SER A 50 -9.58 -24.91 6.54
N ASN A 51 -9.14 -24.20 5.50
CA ASN A 51 -9.48 -24.38 4.07
C ASN A 51 -10.97 -24.21 3.74
N ARG A 52 -11.73 -23.56 4.63
CA ARG A 52 -13.18 -23.28 4.49
C ARG A 52 -13.52 -21.84 4.89
N GLU A 53 -12.54 -20.95 4.84
CA GLU A 53 -12.65 -19.53 5.18
C GLU A 53 -13.21 -18.69 4.02
N PHE A 54 -14.34 -19.12 3.44
CA PHE A 54 -14.91 -18.51 2.24
C PHE A 54 -15.36 -17.07 2.47
N ARG A 55 -16.03 -16.81 3.61
CA ARG A 55 -16.50 -15.47 3.99
C ARG A 55 -15.31 -14.56 4.29
N THR A 56 -14.32 -15.07 5.02
CA THR A 56 -13.13 -14.30 5.40
C THR A 56 -12.30 -13.94 4.16
N ALA A 57 -12.09 -14.91 3.25
CA ALA A 57 -11.42 -14.66 1.98
C ALA A 57 -12.15 -13.61 1.15
N GLN A 58 -13.48 -13.70 1.04
CA GLN A 58 -14.29 -12.71 0.35
C GLN A 58 -14.16 -11.31 0.98
N LEU A 59 -14.24 -11.21 2.31
CA LEU A 59 -14.09 -9.94 3.05
C LEU A 59 -12.75 -9.26 2.76
N VAL A 60 -11.65 -10.02 2.78
CA VAL A 60 -10.31 -9.51 2.47
C VAL A 60 -10.22 -9.05 1.01
N ALA A 61 -10.70 -9.87 0.07
CA ALA A 61 -10.67 -9.56 -1.36
C ALA A 61 -11.47 -8.30 -1.69
N GLU A 62 -12.69 -8.17 -1.16
CA GLU A 62 -13.53 -6.98 -1.34
C GLU A 62 -12.89 -5.74 -0.74
N HIS A 63 -12.24 -5.86 0.43
CA HIS A 63 -11.55 -4.74 1.05
C HIS A 63 -10.37 -4.24 0.21
N LEU A 64 -9.52 -5.15 -0.25
CA LEU A 64 -8.37 -4.81 -1.10
C LEU A 64 -8.81 -4.21 -2.45
N ASN A 65 -9.85 -4.79 -3.08
CA ASN A 65 -10.41 -4.24 -4.32
C ASN A 65 -10.93 -2.81 -4.14
N ARG A 66 -11.58 -2.48 -3.01
CA ARG A 66 -12.07 -1.13 -2.71
C ARG A 66 -10.94 -0.11 -2.57
N LEU A 67 -9.76 -0.56 -2.11
CA LEU A 67 -8.55 0.27 -2.03
C LEU A 67 -7.88 0.45 -3.41
N GLY A 68 -8.38 -0.20 -4.47
CA GLY A 68 -7.78 -0.16 -5.81
C GLY A 68 -6.57 -1.07 -5.96
N ILE A 69 -6.38 -2.04 -5.05
CA ILE A 69 -5.29 -3.03 -5.12
C ILE A 69 -5.68 -4.13 -6.10
N SER A 70 -4.73 -4.62 -6.89
CA SER A 70 -4.95 -5.77 -7.77
C SER A 70 -5.03 -7.05 -6.94
N VAL A 71 -6.13 -7.79 -7.02
CA VAL A 71 -6.40 -8.97 -6.20
C VAL A 71 -6.57 -10.23 -7.04
N GLU A 72 -5.90 -11.30 -6.65
CA GLU A 72 -6.12 -12.67 -7.10
C GLU A 72 -6.74 -13.50 -5.96
N THR A 73 -7.82 -14.23 -6.25
CA THR A 73 -8.53 -15.09 -5.28
C THR A 73 -8.53 -16.54 -5.73
N GLY A 74 -8.74 -17.47 -4.79
CA GLY A 74 -8.81 -18.90 -5.10
C GLY A 74 -7.44 -19.60 -5.09
N VAL A 75 -6.41 -18.92 -4.61
CA VAL A 75 -5.07 -19.48 -4.41
C VAL A 75 -5.16 -20.52 -3.29
N ALA A 76 -4.82 -21.78 -3.56
CA ALA A 76 -4.92 -22.86 -2.58
C ALA A 76 -6.30 -22.94 -1.88
N HIS A 77 -7.39 -22.81 -2.64
CA HIS A 77 -8.81 -22.80 -2.21
C HIS A 77 -9.32 -21.43 -1.72
N THR A 78 -8.90 -20.97 -0.54
CA THR A 78 -9.41 -19.73 0.10
C THR A 78 -8.38 -18.61 0.16
N GLY A 79 -7.19 -18.79 -0.41
CA GLY A 79 -6.14 -17.77 -0.43
C GLY A 79 -6.48 -16.57 -1.30
N VAL A 80 -6.01 -15.41 -0.82
CA VAL A 80 -6.16 -14.10 -1.46
C VAL A 80 -4.78 -13.45 -1.54
N VAL A 81 -4.39 -13.00 -2.73
CA VAL A 81 -3.13 -12.29 -2.97
C VAL A 81 -3.44 -10.89 -3.49
N GLY A 82 -3.02 -9.86 -2.76
CA GLY A 82 -3.11 -8.47 -3.18
C GLY A 82 -1.75 -7.91 -3.56
N VAL A 83 -1.64 -7.25 -4.72
CA VAL A 83 -0.40 -6.65 -5.20
C VAL A 83 -0.53 -5.13 -5.26
N LEU A 84 0.22 -4.44 -4.38
CA LEU A 84 0.41 -2.99 -4.43
C LEU A 84 1.72 -2.68 -5.16
N ASP A 85 1.61 -2.33 -6.44
CA ASP A 85 2.76 -1.94 -7.26
C ASP A 85 2.96 -0.42 -7.25
N SER A 86 4.14 0.03 -6.81
CA SER A 86 4.52 1.44 -6.83
C SER A 86 4.88 1.96 -8.23
N GLY A 87 5.05 1.07 -9.21
CA GLY A 87 5.51 1.37 -10.57
C GLY A 87 6.99 1.76 -10.66
N LYS A 88 7.74 1.63 -9.57
CA LYS A 88 9.17 2.00 -9.46
C LYS A 88 10.03 0.76 -9.22
N PRO A 89 11.27 0.71 -9.75
CA PRO A 89 12.17 -0.41 -9.48
C PRO A 89 12.52 -0.47 -7.99
N GLY A 90 12.49 -1.66 -7.43
CA GLY A 90 12.80 -1.90 -6.02
C GLY A 90 12.57 -3.37 -5.63
N PRO A 91 12.96 -3.77 -4.42
CA PRO A 91 12.67 -5.09 -3.90
C PRO A 91 11.17 -5.26 -3.62
N THR A 92 10.68 -6.50 -3.71
CA THR A 92 9.33 -6.88 -3.28
C THR A 92 9.36 -7.30 -1.82
N ILE A 93 8.39 -6.84 -1.03
CA ILE A 93 8.18 -7.24 0.37
C ILE A 93 6.84 -7.99 0.42
N ALA A 94 6.82 -9.15 1.05
CA ALA A 94 5.65 -10.00 1.24
C ALA A 94 5.55 -10.44 2.71
#